data_AF-X1SM79-F1
#
_entry.id   AF-X1SM79-F1
#
_cell.length_a   1.000
_cell.length_b   1.000
_cell.length_c   1.000
_cell.angle_alpha   90.00
_cell.angle_beta   90.00
_cell.angle_gamma   90.00
#
_symmetry.space_group_name_H-M   'P 1'
#
loop_
_entity.id
_entity.type
_entity.pdbx_description
1 polymer ?
#
loop_
_entity_poly.entity_id
_entity_poly.type
_entity_poly.pdbx_seq_one_letter_code
_entity_poly.pdbx_strand_id
1 'polypeptide(L)'
;MLFESYGRGASLRLLSERYGEDVVVMRLKPEYRRRIPKVLREAIKLASDPQAHYDYFCIVKHIIPRIIWEKLHLPLDKMPLAWQRDPKQVCSEALLEICLRAKVPVLPDDVVPLPGDFVESPLFDAVRWDKLSEEWV
;
A
#
# COMPACT_ATOMS: atom_id res chain seq x y z
N MET A 1 -13.33 -7.13 6.03
CA MET A 1 -13.28 -6.59 4.65
C MET A 1 -11.87 -6.11 4.39
N LEU A 2 -11.35 -6.33 3.19
CA LEU A 2 -9.99 -5.97 2.77
C LEU A 2 -10.08 -4.99 1.59
N PHE A 3 -9.32 -3.91 1.63
CA PHE A 3 -9.06 -3.08 0.46
C PHE A 3 -7.73 -3.52 -0.14
N GLU A 4 -7.71 -3.89 -1.42
CA GLU A 4 -6.49 -4.27 -2.13
C GLU A 4 -6.55 -3.84 -3.59
N SER A 5 -5.38 -3.61 -4.18
CA SER A 5 -5.21 -3.66 -5.63
C SER A 5 -4.48 -4.94 -5.99
N TYR A 6 -5.14 -5.79 -6.77
CA TYR A 6 -4.63 -7.06 -7.29
C TYR A 6 -4.83 -7.09 -8.80
N GLY A 7 -4.53 -8.17 -9.51
CA GLY A 7 -4.47 -8.19 -11.00
C GLY A 7 -5.67 -7.65 -11.80
N ARG A 8 -6.79 -7.29 -11.16
CA ARG A 8 -7.96 -6.60 -11.74
C ARG A 8 -8.10 -5.11 -11.41
N GLY A 9 -7.26 -4.57 -10.52
CA GLY A 9 -7.33 -3.21 -10.00
C GLY A 9 -7.71 -3.12 -8.53
N ALA A 10 -7.95 -1.90 -8.06
CA ALA A 10 -8.37 -1.60 -6.70
C ALA A 10 -9.78 -2.12 -6.43
N SER A 11 -9.99 -2.79 -5.30
CA SER A 11 -11.25 -3.43 -4.98
C SER A 11 -11.44 -3.62 -3.46
N LEU A 12 -12.70 -3.86 -3.07
CA LEU A 12 -13.04 -4.37 -1.75
C LEU A 12 -13.30 -5.87 -1.83
N ARG A 13 -12.66 -6.62 -0.94
CA ARG A 13 -12.68 -8.09 -0.88
C ARG A 13 -13.05 -8.58 0.52
N LEU A 14 -13.43 -9.84 0.62
CA LEU A 14 -13.63 -10.46 1.94
C LEU A 14 -12.27 -10.81 2.53
N LEU A 15 -12.06 -10.47 3.81
CA LEU A 15 -10.80 -10.79 4.49
C LEU A 15 -10.62 -12.31 4.64
N SER A 16 -11.73 -13.04 4.74
CA SER A 16 -11.78 -14.50 4.81
C SER A 16 -11.18 -15.21 3.59
N GLU A 17 -11.05 -14.52 2.46
CA GLU A 17 -10.35 -15.06 1.28
C GLU A 17 -8.86 -15.28 1.52
N ARG A 18 -8.30 -14.69 2.59
CA ARG A 18 -6.88 -14.75 2.95
C ARG A 18 -6.61 -15.59 4.21
N TYR A 19 -7.62 -16.22 4.79
CA TYR A 19 -7.44 -17.03 6.00
C TYR A 19 -6.45 -18.17 5.75
N GLY A 20 -5.54 -18.40 6.70
CA GLY A 20 -4.46 -19.38 6.62
C GLY A 20 -3.14 -18.86 6.02
N GLU A 21 -3.16 -17.69 5.37
CA GLU A 21 -1.95 -17.02 4.89
C GLU A 21 -1.15 -16.44 6.07
N ASP A 22 0.18 -16.48 5.98
CA ASP A 22 1.08 -15.82 6.92
C ASP A 22 1.06 -14.31 6.67
N VAL A 23 0.67 -13.52 7.68
CA VAL A 23 0.48 -12.08 7.52
C VAL A 23 1.11 -11.27 8.65
N VAL A 24 1.42 -10.02 8.33
CA VAL A 24 1.77 -8.99 9.32
C VAL A 24 0.68 -7.93 9.32
N VAL A 25 0.10 -7.67 10.49
CA VAL A 25 -0.92 -6.63 10.67
C VAL A 25 -0.29 -5.40 11.29
N MET A 26 -0.27 -4.34 10.49
CA MET A 26 0.19 -3.02 10.89
C MET A 26 -1.01 -2.13 11.21
N ARG A 27 -0.94 -1.33 12.27
CA ARG A 27 -2.02 -0.41 12.67
C ARG A 27 -1.48 1.00 12.78
N LEU A 28 -2.18 1.95 12.17
CA LEU A 28 -1.87 3.37 12.31
C LEU A 28 -1.82 3.78 13.79
N LYS A 29 -0.79 4.53 14.15
CA LYS A 29 -0.61 5.05 15.50
C LYS A 29 -1.78 5.93 15.96
N PRO A 30 -2.03 6.03 17.29
CA PRO A 30 -3.19 6.72 17.85
C PRO A 30 -3.42 8.16 17.33
N GLU A 31 -2.35 8.91 17.09
CA GLU A 31 -2.38 10.28 16.56
C GLU A 31 -3.04 10.40 15.18
N TYR A 32 -3.05 9.32 14.38
CA TYR A 32 -3.70 9.26 13.07
C TYR A 32 -5.12 8.68 13.11
N ARG A 33 -5.65 8.26 14.27
CA ARG A 33 -7.00 7.65 14.36
C ARG A 33 -8.10 8.54 13.80
N ARG A 34 -7.99 9.86 13.96
CA ARG A 34 -8.94 10.84 13.39
C ARG A 34 -8.96 10.84 11.85
N ARG A 35 -7.93 10.29 11.20
CA ARG A 35 -7.84 10.15 9.74
C ARG A 35 -8.47 8.86 9.21
N ILE A 36 -8.64 7.83 10.04
CA ILE A 36 -9.17 6.51 9.63
C ILE A 36 -10.49 6.63 8.85
N PRO A 37 -11.51 7.39 9.31
CA PRO A 37 -12.75 7.52 8.53
C PRO A 37 -12.54 8.12 7.14
N LYS A 38 -11.54 8.99 6.97
CA LYS A 38 -11.18 9.55 5.66
C LYS A 38 -10.45 8.51 4.81
N VAL A 39 -9.49 7.77 5.37
CA VAL A 39 -8.80 6.65 4.68
C VAL A 39 -9.83 5.66 4.12
N LEU A 40 -10.81 5.25 4.93
CA LEU A 40 -11.86 4.32 4.51
C LEU A 40 -12.72 4.88 3.37
N ARG A 41 -13.10 6.17 3.41
CA ARG A 41 -13.84 6.81 2.32
C ARG A 41 -13.04 6.87 1.02
N GLU A 42 -11.74 7.19 1.10
CA GLU A 42 -10.89 7.24 -0.08
C GLU A 42 -10.62 5.85 -0.66
N ALA A 43 -10.54 4.81 0.18
CA ALA A 43 -10.49 3.41 -0.26
C ALA A 43 -11.75 2.99 -1.00
N ILE A 44 -12.94 3.32 -0.47
CA ILE A 44 -14.21 3.02 -1.15
C ILE A 44 -14.28 3.74 -2.51
N LYS A 45 -13.92 5.03 -2.56
CA LYS A 45 -13.89 5.80 -3.82
C LYS A 45 -12.97 5.16 -4.86
N LEU A 46 -11.75 4.80 -4.46
CA LEU A 46 -10.77 4.22 -5.36
C LEU A 46 -11.19 2.81 -5.83
N ALA A 47 -11.75 1.98 -4.93
CA ALA A 47 -12.31 0.68 -5.30
C ALA A 47 -13.56 0.78 -6.20
N SER A 48 -14.20 1.93 -6.25
CA SER A 48 -15.37 2.21 -7.10
C SER A 48 -14.97 2.91 -8.41
N ASP A 49 -13.70 3.22 -8.60
CA ASP A 49 -13.20 3.93 -9.78
C ASP A 49 -12.96 2.95 -10.93
N PRO A 50 -13.70 3.06 -12.06
CA PRO A 50 -13.53 2.15 -13.18
C PRO A 50 -12.17 2.27 -13.87
N GLN A 51 -11.39 3.33 -13.61
CA GLN A 51 -10.04 3.52 -14.15
C GLN A 51 -8.94 2.95 -13.25
N ALA A 52 -9.26 2.52 -12.02
CA ALA A 52 -8.30 2.04 -11.04
C ALA A 52 -7.82 0.60 -11.34
N HIS A 53 -7.28 0.39 -12.54
CA HIS A 53 -6.74 -0.89 -12.99
C HIS A 53 -5.40 -1.20 -12.33
N TYR A 54 -4.99 -2.48 -12.40
CA TYR A 54 -3.69 -2.89 -11.88
C TYR A 54 -2.56 -2.39 -12.79
N ASP A 55 -1.54 -1.77 -12.19
CA ASP A 55 -0.40 -1.25 -12.95
C ASP A 55 0.74 -2.26 -13.08
N TYR A 56 0.62 -3.16 -14.06
CA TYR A 56 1.71 -4.07 -14.40
C TYR A 56 2.96 -3.36 -14.93
N PHE A 57 2.81 -2.16 -15.49
CA PHE A 57 3.94 -1.42 -16.06
C PHE A 57 4.80 -0.77 -14.98
N CYS A 58 4.17 -0.26 -13.91
CA CYS A 58 4.88 0.22 -12.72
C CYS A 58 5.82 -0.85 -12.13
N ILE A 59 5.41 -2.12 -12.14
CA ILE A 59 6.25 -3.22 -11.64
C ILE A 59 7.59 -3.26 -12.38
N VAL A 60 7.56 -3.28 -13.70
CA VAL A 60 8.76 -3.42 -14.53
C VAL A 60 9.58 -2.14 -14.55
N LYS A 61 8.92 -0.98 -14.63
CA LYS A 61 9.58 0.31 -14.82
C LYS A 61 10.10 0.93 -13.53
N HIS A 62 9.45 0.70 -12.40
CA HIS A 62 9.72 1.43 -11.16
C HIS A 62 10.03 0.49 -9.98
N ILE A 63 9.23 -0.55 -9.75
CA ILE A 63 9.40 -1.45 -8.59
C ILE A 63 10.65 -2.33 -8.72
N ILE A 64 10.81 -3.06 -9.82
CA ILE A 64 11.99 -3.93 -10.03
C ILE A 64 13.29 -3.11 -9.94
N PRO A 65 13.43 -1.97 -10.64
CA PRO A 65 14.60 -1.13 -10.50
C PRO A 65 14.85 -0.64 -9.07
N ARG A 66 13.79 -0.24 -8.34
CA ARG A 66 13.91 0.19 -6.94
C ARG A 66 14.46 -0.95 -6.06
N ILE A 67 13.91 -2.16 -6.19
CA ILE A 67 14.35 -3.33 -5.42
C ILE A 67 15.83 -3.63 -5.71
N ILE A 68 16.24 -3.60 -6.98
CA ILE A 68 17.66 -3.81 -7.35
C ILE A 68 18.53 -2.72 -6.72
N TRP A 69 18.11 -1.45 -6.77
CA TRP A 69 18.84 -0.33 -6.20
C TRP A 69 19.04 -0.46 -4.69
N GLU A 70 18.00 -0.84 -3.95
CA GLU A 70 18.06 -1.10 -2.50
C GLU A 70 18.95 -2.29 -2.16
N LYS A 71 18.90 -3.37 -2.95
CA LYS A 71 19.77 -4.55 -2.77
C LYS A 71 21.23 -4.26 -3.04
N LEU A 72 21.54 -3.29 -3.90
CA LEU A 72 22.89 -2.79 -4.13
C LEU A 72 23.33 -1.76 -3.08
N HIS A 73 22.50 -1.48 -2.07
CA HIS A 73 22.75 -0.50 -1.01
C HIS A 73 23.04 0.91 -1.57
N LEU A 74 22.43 1.24 -2.71
CA LEU A 74 22.58 2.55 -3.33
C LEU A 74 21.58 3.55 -2.71
N PRO A 75 21.96 4.83 -2.55
CA PRO A 75 21.06 5.84 -1.98
C PRO A 75 19.85 6.09 -2.89
N LEU A 76 18.63 6.00 -2.36
CA LEU A 76 17.38 6.19 -3.12
C LEU A 76 17.24 7.60 -3.71
N ASP A 77 17.80 8.62 -3.05
CA ASP A 77 17.85 10.00 -3.53
C ASP A 77 18.64 10.17 -4.84
N LYS A 78 19.43 9.15 -5.20
CA LYS A 78 20.23 9.12 -6.44
C LYS A 78 19.62 8.23 -7.52
N MET A 79 18.43 7.67 -7.27
CA MET A 79 17.77 6.80 -8.25
C MET A 79 17.37 7.63 -9.48
N PRO A 80 17.82 7.28 -10.70
CA PRO A 80 17.60 8.09 -11.90
C PRO A 80 16.17 7.95 -12.47
N LEU A 81 15.34 7.11 -11.85
CA LEU A 81 13.97 6.83 -12.27
C LEU A 81 12.99 7.60 -11.40
N ALA A 82 12.43 8.67 -11.94
CA ALA A 82 11.32 9.38 -11.32
C ALA A 82 10.03 8.55 -11.47
N TRP A 83 9.35 8.30 -10.35
CA TRP A 83 8.01 7.75 -10.34
C TRP A 83 6.99 8.88 -10.23
N GLN A 84 5.82 8.69 -10.82
CA GLN A 84 4.72 9.64 -10.70
C GLN A 84 3.43 8.86 -10.47
N ARG A 85 2.53 9.46 -9.69
CA ARG A 85 1.21 8.91 -9.42
C ARG A 85 0.39 8.87 -10.71
N ASP A 86 -0.28 7.76 -10.95
CA ASP A 86 -1.25 7.62 -12.03
C ASP A 86 -2.52 6.86 -11.59
N PRO A 87 -3.59 6.83 -12.42
CA PRO A 87 -4.85 6.17 -12.07
C PRO A 87 -4.74 4.66 -11.87
N LYS A 88 -3.78 3.99 -12.52
CA LYS A 88 -3.50 2.57 -12.36
C LYS A 88 -2.55 2.38 -11.19
N GLN A 89 -2.79 1.35 -10.40
CA GLN A 89 -2.10 1.21 -9.12
C GLN A 89 -1.84 -0.25 -8.81
N VAL A 90 -0.60 -0.60 -8.47
CA VAL A 90 -0.30 -1.84 -7.75
C VAL A 90 -0.80 -1.77 -6.30
N CYS A 91 -0.66 -2.87 -5.56
CA CYS A 91 -1.12 -2.96 -4.17
C CYS A 91 -0.60 -1.84 -3.25
N SER A 92 0.70 -1.57 -3.29
CA SER A 92 1.36 -0.55 -2.48
C SER A 92 1.03 0.88 -2.93
N GLU A 93 0.87 1.11 -4.23
CA GLU A 93 0.42 2.40 -4.79
C GLU A 93 -0.99 2.72 -4.35
N ALA A 94 -1.89 1.75 -4.38
CA ALA A 94 -3.26 1.93 -3.93
C ALA A 94 -3.36 2.28 -2.45
N LEU A 95 -2.53 1.64 -1.61
CA LEU A 95 -2.45 1.98 -0.19
C LEU A 95 -1.86 3.38 0.04
N LEU A 96 -0.79 3.74 -0.69
CA LEU A 96 -0.21 5.08 -0.60
C LEU A 96 -1.22 6.14 -1.04
N GLU A 97 -1.93 5.93 -2.15
CA GLU A 97 -2.90 6.87 -2.71
C GLU A 97 -3.98 7.23 -1.69
N ILE A 98 -4.59 6.22 -1.05
CA ILE A 98 -5.64 6.46 -0.04
C ILE A 98 -5.08 7.16 1.20
N CYS A 99 -3.83 6.88 1.58
CA CYS A 99 -3.15 7.55 2.69
C CYS A 99 -2.88 9.03 2.37
N LEU A 100 -2.34 9.33 1.19
CA LEU A 100 -2.07 10.70 0.72
C LEU A 100 -3.36 11.52 0.62
N ARG A 101 -4.42 10.98 -0.01
CA ARG A 101 -5.75 11.61 -0.06
C ARG A 101 -6.30 11.87 1.35
N ALA A 102 -6.01 10.98 2.30
CA ALA A 102 -6.39 11.12 3.70
C ALA A 102 -5.48 12.04 4.53
N LYS A 103 -4.38 12.58 3.97
CA LYS A 103 -3.35 13.35 4.65
C LYS A 103 -2.61 12.54 5.74
N VAL A 104 -2.29 11.29 5.43
CA VAL A 104 -1.41 10.41 6.21
C VAL A 104 -0.10 10.25 5.43
N PRO A 105 0.98 10.93 5.82
CA PRO A 105 2.21 11.02 5.03
C PRO A 105 3.10 9.78 5.25
N VAL A 106 2.66 8.61 4.77
CA VAL A 106 3.42 7.35 4.95
C VAL A 106 4.76 7.39 4.22
N LEU A 107 4.74 7.92 3.00
CA LEU A 107 5.88 8.10 2.11
C LEU A 107 5.74 9.43 1.35
N PRO A 108 6.84 9.98 0.83
CA PRO A 108 6.81 11.02 -0.21
C PRO A 108 5.97 10.61 -1.43
N ASP A 109 5.43 11.58 -2.16
CA ASP A 109 4.55 11.34 -3.32
C ASP A 109 5.29 11.17 -4.65
N ASP A 110 6.62 11.16 -4.63
CA ASP A 110 7.54 10.96 -5.75
C ASP A 110 8.36 9.64 -5.64
N VAL A 111 8.13 8.85 -4.59
CA VAL A 111 8.77 7.54 -4.38
C VAL A 111 7.76 6.43 -4.67
N VAL A 112 8.11 5.52 -5.60
CA VAL A 112 7.29 4.33 -5.90
C VAL A 112 7.16 3.45 -4.66
N PRO A 113 5.97 3.26 -4.05
CA PRO A 113 5.86 2.54 -2.79
C PRO A 113 6.05 1.03 -2.95
N LEU A 114 6.73 0.41 -1.98
CA LEU A 114 6.85 -1.03 -1.80
C LEU A 114 6.05 -1.48 -0.57
N PRO A 115 5.59 -2.74 -0.50
CA PRO A 115 4.93 -3.25 0.71
C PRO A 115 5.79 -3.10 1.98
N GLY A 116 7.11 -3.26 1.87
CA GLY A 116 8.06 -3.12 2.97
C GLY A 116 8.04 -1.72 3.62
N ASP A 117 7.80 -0.67 2.83
CA ASP A 117 7.77 0.70 3.35
C ASP A 117 6.70 0.91 4.42
N PHE A 118 5.56 0.23 4.29
CA PHE A 118 4.46 0.32 5.25
C PHE A 118 4.76 -0.44 6.53
N VAL A 119 5.54 -1.53 6.43
CA VAL A 119 5.99 -2.33 7.57
C VAL A 119 7.07 -1.60 8.35
N GLU A 120 7.97 -0.90 7.66
CA GLU A 120 9.08 -0.15 8.25
C GLU A 120 8.69 1.29 8.65
N SER A 121 7.53 1.77 8.20
CA SER A 121 7.08 3.13 8.47
C SER A 121 6.88 3.38 9.97
N PRO A 122 7.39 4.50 10.51
CA PRO A 122 7.19 4.85 11.91
C PRO A 122 5.75 5.24 12.24
N LEU A 123 4.85 5.32 11.25
CA LEU A 123 3.45 5.69 11.44
C LEU A 123 2.56 4.51 11.86
N PHE A 124 3.09 3.28 11.79
CA PHE A 124 2.35 2.07 12.13
C PHE A 124 3.02 1.31 13.26
N ASP A 125 2.21 0.72 14.12
CA ASP A 125 2.65 -0.27 15.09
C ASP A 125 2.29 -1.67 14.58
N ALA A 126 3.22 -2.61 14.71
CA ALA A 126 2.94 -4.02 14.51
C ALA A 126 1.95 -4.50 15.59
N VAL A 127 0.84 -5.08 15.16
CA VAL A 127 -0.18 -5.64 16.07
C VAL A 127 -0.04 -7.14 16.19
N ARG A 128 0.22 -7.83 15.07
CA ARG A 128 0.31 -9.30 15.03
C ARG A 128 1.09 -9.79 13.80
N TRP A 129 1.85 -10.88 14.00
CA TRP A 129 2.69 -11.55 13.01
C TRP A 129 2.42 -13.05 13.13
N ASP A 130 1.47 -13.57 12.35
CA ASP A 130 1.01 -14.95 12.47
C ASP A 130 0.11 -15.32 11.27
N LYS A 131 -0.41 -16.55 11.23
CA LYS A 131 -1.42 -16.98 10.26
C LYS A 131 -2.74 -16.26 10.49
N LEU A 132 -3.28 -15.64 9.45
CA LEU A 132 -4.58 -14.96 9.51
C LEU A 132 -5.69 -15.98 9.84
N SER A 133 -6.43 -15.75 10.92
CA SER A 133 -7.54 -16.60 11.35
C SER A 133 -8.83 -15.80 11.55
N GLU A 134 -9.95 -16.50 11.63
CA GLU A 134 -11.28 -15.89 11.88
C GLU A 134 -11.33 -15.12 13.21
N GLU A 135 -10.56 -15.53 14.20
CA GLU A 135 -10.50 -14.90 15.53
C GLU A 135 -9.93 -13.47 15.52
N TRP A 136 -9.44 -12.99 14.38
CA TRP A 136 -8.86 -11.66 14.23
C TRP A 136 -9.89 -10.59 13.87
N VAL A 137 -11.11 -10.99 13.50
CA VAL A 137 -12.18 -10.12 12.99
C VAL A 137 -13.18 -9.76 14.07
#